data_AF-D3BDX0-F1
#
_entry.id   AF-D3BDX0-F1
#
_cell.length_a   1.000
_cell.length_b   1.000
_cell.length_c   1.000
_cell.angle_alpha   90.00
_cell.angle_beta   90.00
_cell.angle_gamma   90.00
#
_symmetry.space_group_name_H-M   'P 1'
#
loop_
_entity.id
_entity.type
_entity.pdbx_description
1 polymer ?
#
loop_
_entity_poly.entity_id
_entity_poly.type
_entity_poly.pdbx_seq_one_letter_code
_entity_poly.pdbx_strand_id
1 'polypeptide(L)'
;MSHSDNKIATDNYQFINLSFLLLNKIINNLDQILDIISFSLVCKRWFDNRDKYLCFNNETLMNSRDIKVDKHFTLNSYKELFQRSFDQNINRKHLLVLITPDDEILDYIRFLKQSKPYTVEIVQTNELNDEIIQRKCYANVNNLSLANFSRFRNNIKLPSNIKEIISIFEFNESFLPLELESLQCSINNTINISLLPRTLKVLKISGYGTRGIDVRSLPPNLEEFESCVVGLFDKTITGNDTHQMPSTLKRVSLLSDDLPSIKRLTSIHTLLINVSITGFIRIGDIPESVTDLSLTNYSMPLNICREMLPSNIKHISIIGKFSFRAQISSDYRYTFSTLQHLETLDLSRVSLSNNDKIGPLPTSLINISLPSTPNFKYDELISSCNQLPNLKFVDYGSFNNDNDQRLNNTSIKSIKLNRSTKLTDQSIPTSVEIIDFNDYRLKVEQNIWPPSISSISIDTAFIDANDNLMNIPSSIKNITITNEQFTFNIRRLDQQFILLFGNNLLNINSAILNINCLTNYLKKYNK
;
A
#
# COMPACT_ATOMS: atom_id res chain seq x y z
N MET A 1 36.51 -12.25 -43.78
CA MET A 1 35.60 -12.26 -42.60
C MET A 1 36.48 -12.30 -41.35
N SER A 2 36.85 -11.14 -40.78
CA SER A 2 37.54 -11.03 -39.45
C SER A 2 37.88 -9.57 -39.07
N HIS A 3 36.91 -8.64 -39.08
CA HIS A 3 37.12 -7.24 -38.66
C HIS A 3 36.07 -6.72 -37.66
N SER A 4 35.21 -7.57 -37.10
CA SER A 4 34.15 -7.15 -36.16
C SER A 4 34.54 -7.19 -34.68
N ASP A 5 35.56 -7.95 -34.29
CA ASP A 5 35.74 -8.29 -32.86
C ASP A 5 36.54 -7.25 -32.06
N ASN A 6 37.30 -6.37 -32.74
CA ASN A 6 38.09 -5.34 -32.06
C ASN A 6 37.32 -4.09 -31.64
N LYS A 7 36.06 -3.90 -32.10
CA LYS A 7 35.27 -2.70 -31.81
C LYS A 7 34.55 -2.77 -30.45
N ILE A 8 34.23 -3.98 -29.98
CA ILE A 8 33.52 -4.20 -28.71
C ILE A 8 34.41 -3.89 -27.50
N ALA A 9 35.74 -4.09 -27.62
CA ALA A 9 36.67 -3.82 -26.54
C ALA A 9 36.79 -2.33 -26.21
N THR A 10 36.72 -1.43 -27.19
CA THR A 10 36.88 0.02 -26.97
C THR A 10 35.67 0.68 -26.31
N ASP A 11 34.46 0.18 -26.57
CA ASP A 11 33.23 0.81 -26.06
C ASP A 11 33.05 0.56 -24.55
N ASN A 12 33.51 -0.59 -24.03
CA ASN A 12 33.46 -0.90 -22.60
C ASN A 12 34.35 0.01 -21.74
N TYR A 13 35.43 0.57 -22.31
CA TYR A 13 36.32 1.48 -21.57
C TYR A 13 35.66 2.82 -21.23
N GLN A 14 34.67 3.27 -22.02
CA GLN A 14 34.01 4.55 -21.75
C GLN A 14 33.17 4.48 -20.47
N PHE A 15 32.42 3.38 -20.28
CA PHE A 15 31.59 3.20 -19.08
C PHE A 15 32.41 2.97 -17.81
N ILE A 16 33.46 2.14 -17.87
CA ILE A 16 34.30 1.87 -16.70
C ILE A 16 34.96 3.15 -16.16
N ASN A 17 35.19 4.14 -17.03
CA ASN A 17 35.90 5.38 -16.70
C ASN A 17 35.02 6.56 -16.27
N LEU A 18 33.71 6.38 -16.07
CA LEU A 18 32.83 7.43 -15.55
C LEU A 18 33.36 8.05 -14.25
N SER A 19 33.16 9.36 -14.08
CA SER A 19 33.55 10.10 -12.89
C SER A 19 32.70 9.69 -11.68
N PHE A 20 33.25 9.75 -10.47
CA PHE A 20 32.49 9.41 -9.25
C PHE A 20 31.28 10.33 -9.04
N LEU A 21 31.33 11.58 -9.48
CA LEU A 21 30.18 12.49 -9.46
C LEU A 21 29.04 11.99 -10.35
N LEU A 22 29.35 11.48 -11.54
CA LEU A 22 28.34 10.95 -12.45
C LEU A 22 27.81 9.60 -11.97
N LEU A 23 28.68 8.72 -11.45
CA LEU A 23 28.26 7.47 -10.83
C LEU A 23 27.32 7.72 -9.63
N ASN A 24 27.63 8.69 -8.77
CA ASN A 24 26.75 9.08 -7.67
C ASN A 24 25.40 9.58 -8.18
N LYS A 25 25.37 10.42 -9.22
CA LYS A 25 24.11 10.84 -9.85
C LYS A 25 23.30 9.65 -10.39
N ILE A 26 23.95 8.68 -11.03
CA ILE A 26 23.28 7.46 -11.52
C ILE A 26 22.69 6.67 -10.34
N ILE A 27 23.49 6.42 -9.30
CA ILE A 27 23.06 5.68 -8.11
C ILE A 27 21.89 6.36 -7.39
N ASN A 28 21.88 7.70 -7.29
CA ASN A 28 20.78 8.43 -6.68
C ASN A 28 19.46 8.34 -7.46
N ASN A 29 19.47 7.79 -8.68
CA ASN A 29 18.26 7.46 -9.46
C ASN A 29 17.91 5.96 -9.39
N LEU A 30 18.64 5.15 -8.60
CA LEU A 30 18.31 3.74 -8.35
C LEU A 30 17.56 3.63 -7.03
N ASP A 31 16.31 3.17 -7.09
CA ASP A 31 15.44 3.11 -5.90
C ASP A 31 15.72 1.87 -5.03
N GLN A 32 16.15 0.76 -5.64
CA GLN A 32 16.35 -0.50 -4.91
C GLN A 32 17.80 -0.68 -4.45
N ILE A 33 17.97 -1.07 -3.18
CA ILE A 33 19.29 -1.39 -2.61
C ILE A 33 20.00 -2.50 -3.40
N LEU A 34 19.27 -3.48 -3.90
CA LEU A 34 19.83 -4.53 -4.76
C LEU A 34 20.38 -3.99 -6.07
N ASP A 35 19.72 -3.00 -6.70
CA ASP A 35 20.23 -2.33 -7.90
C ASP A 35 21.53 -1.61 -7.60
N ILE A 36 21.59 -0.89 -6.48
CA ILE A 36 22.79 -0.15 -6.04
C ILE A 36 23.97 -1.11 -5.83
N ILE A 37 23.76 -2.21 -5.10
CA ILE A 37 24.80 -3.22 -4.86
C ILE A 37 25.20 -3.87 -6.19
N SER A 38 24.23 -4.35 -7.00
CA SER A 38 24.50 -4.99 -8.29
C SER A 38 25.30 -4.08 -9.22
N PHE A 39 24.96 -2.79 -9.25
CA PHE A 39 25.65 -1.79 -10.04
C PHE A 39 27.13 -1.71 -9.65
N SER A 40 27.44 -1.65 -8.36
CA SER A 40 28.83 -1.62 -7.91
C SER A 40 29.61 -2.92 -8.16
N LEU A 41 28.91 -4.05 -8.38
CA LEU A 41 29.53 -5.35 -8.70
C LEU A 41 29.85 -5.53 -10.19
N VAL A 42 29.43 -4.62 -11.08
CA VAL A 42 29.62 -4.74 -12.54
C VAL A 42 31.09 -4.78 -12.93
N CYS A 43 31.95 -3.99 -12.27
CA CYS A 43 33.40 -4.04 -12.54
C CYS A 43 34.23 -3.74 -11.29
N LYS A 44 35.49 -4.21 -11.31
CA LYS A 44 36.43 -4.07 -10.20
C LYS A 44 36.63 -2.62 -9.76
N ARG A 45 36.80 -1.66 -10.70
CA ARG A 45 37.00 -0.24 -10.36
C ARG A 45 35.82 0.31 -9.56
N TRP A 46 34.60 0.00 -9.99
CA TRP A 46 33.39 0.46 -9.33
C TRP A 46 33.26 -0.16 -7.95
N PHE A 47 33.49 -1.48 -7.81
CA PHE A 47 33.50 -2.13 -6.52
C PHE A 47 34.55 -1.55 -5.57
N ASP A 48 35.81 -1.43 -6.03
CA ASP A 48 36.95 -0.97 -5.21
C ASP A 48 36.78 0.48 -4.73
N ASN A 49 36.05 1.32 -5.48
CA ASN A 49 35.83 2.73 -5.16
C ASN A 49 34.39 3.03 -4.71
N ARG A 50 33.60 2.02 -4.36
CA ARG A 50 32.19 2.15 -3.97
C ARG A 50 31.95 3.21 -2.88
N ASP A 51 32.89 3.36 -1.97
CA ASP A 51 32.86 4.35 -0.89
C ASP A 51 32.91 5.82 -1.33
N LYS A 52 33.33 6.08 -2.58
CA LYS A 52 33.45 7.43 -3.15
C LYS A 52 32.18 7.93 -3.83
N TYR A 53 31.26 7.04 -4.18
CA TYR A 53 30.09 7.39 -4.98
C TYR A 53 28.78 6.70 -4.57
N LEU A 54 28.84 5.64 -3.77
CA LEU A 54 27.67 4.91 -3.30
C LEU A 54 27.17 5.49 -1.97
N CYS A 55 25.91 5.89 -1.95
CA CYS A 55 25.17 6.19 -0.74
C CYS A 55 23.85 5.41 -0.80
N PHE A 56 23.44 4.75 0.29
CA PHE A 56 22.18 4.03 0.30
C PHE A 56 21.03 4.99 0.60
N ASN A 57 19.98 4.99 -0.23
CA ASN A 57 18.78 5.76 0.07
C ASN A 57 18.13 5.19 1.33
N ASN A 58 17.94 6.09 2.26
CA ASN A 58 17.62 5.85 3.63
C ASN A 58 16.13 5.62 3.87
N GLU A 59 15.25 6.12 3.00
CA GLU A 59 13.80 5.96 3.12
C GLU A 59 13.40 4.48 3.25
N THR A 60 14.07 3.59 2.52
CA THR A 60 13.83 2.14 2.56
C THR A 60 14.38 1.45 3.83
N LEU A 61 15.29 2.11 4.56
CA LEU A 61 15.94 1.61 5.77
C LEU A 61 15.25 2.08 7.07
N MET A 62 14.40 3.11 7.01
CA MET A 62 13.90 3.86 8.19
C MET A 62 12.91 3.13 9.09
N ASN A 63 12.37 1.98 8.68
CA ASN A 63 11.28 1.33 9.42
C ASN A 63 11.70 0.59 10.70
N SER A 64 12.96 0.66 11.11
CA SER A 64 13.40 0.05 12.36
C SER A 64 14.22 1.01 13.22
N ARG A 65 13.80 1.08 14.49
CA ARG A 65 14.26 2.03 15.51
C ARG A 65 15.62 1.64 16.12
N ASP A 66 16.02 0.38 15.95
CA ASP A 66 17.21 -0.21 16.59
C ASP A 66 18.07 -1.05 15.64
N ILE A 67 18.02 -0.80 14.31
CA ILE A 67 18.93 -1.49 13.39
C ILE A 67 20.37 -1.14 13.77
N LYS A 68 21.04 -2.10 14.39
CA LYS A 68 22.48 -2.24 14.23
C LYS A 68 22.70 -3.06 12.97
N VAL A 69 23.73 -2.72 12.19
CA VAL A 69 24.18 -3.63 11.12
C VAL A 69 24.66 -4.91 11.79
N ASP A 70 23.74 -5.88 11.86
CA ASP A 70 23.82 -7.04 12.72
C ASP A 70 24.98 -7.96 12.33
N LYS A 71 25.30 -8.93 13.21
CA LYS A 71 26.19 -10.05 12.93
C LYS A 71 25.73 -10.88 11.72
N HIS A 72 24.46 -10.79 11.34
CA HIS A 72 23.87 -11.50 10.20
C HIS A 72 24.03 -10.79 8.85
N PHE A 73 24.51 -9.55 8.84
CA PHE A 73 24.89 -8.83 7.62
C PHE A 73 26.24 -9.34 7.11
N THR A 74 26.25 -10.14 6.02
CA THR A 74 27.47 -10.82 5.55
C THR A 74 28.20 -10.10 4.42
N LEU A 75 27.60 -9.05 3.84
CA LEU A 75 28.25 -8.18 2.85
C LEU A 75 29.26 -7.24 3.50
N ASN A 76 30.31 -7.79 4.12
CA ASN A 76 31.30 -7.03 4.91
C ASN A 76 31.86 -5.80 4.21
N SER A 77 32.05 -5.86 2.89
CA SER A 77 32.54 -4.75 2.06
C SER A 77 31.59 -3.54 2.02
N TYR A 78 30.30 -3.70 2.33
CA TYR A 78 29.30 -2.63 2.35
C TYR A 78 28.90 -2.21 3.77
N LYS A 79 29.34 -2.93 4.82
CA LYS A 79 28.91 -2.72 6.20
C LYS A 79 29.10 -1.27 6.68
N GLU A 80 30.26 -0.69 6.42
CA GLU A 80 30.56 0.70 6.78
C GLU A 80 29.71 1.71 5.98
N LEU A 81 29.34 1.41 4.73
CA LEU A 81 28.50 2.28 3.91
C LEU A 81 27.06 2.29 4.41
N PHE A 82 26.52 1.14 4.78
CA PHE A 82 25.22 1.06 5.44
C PHE A 82 25.22 1.80 6.77
N GLN A 83 26.23 1.56 7.62
CA GLN A 83 26.34 2.23 8.91
C GLN A 83 26.45 3.75 8.72
N ARG A 84 27.31 4.22 7.82
CA ARG A 84 27.45 5.65 7.51
C ARG A 84 26.16 6.26 6.98
N SER A 85 25.46 5.56 6.08
CA SER A 85 24.17 6.02 5.55
C SER A 85 23.15 6.15 6.69
N PHE A 86 23.15 5.21 7.64
CA PHE A 86 22.32 5.24 8.85
C PHE A 86 22.71 6.38 9.81
N ASP A 87 23.99 6.62 10.04
CA ASP A 87 24.48 7.66 10.96
C ASP A 87 24.26 9.07 10.41
N GLN A 88 24.52 9.28 9.11
CA GLN A 88 24.22 10.55 8.42
C GLN A 88 22.72 10.88 8.48
N ASN A 89 21.90 9.84 8.57
CA ASN A 89 20.47 9.92 8.73
C ASN A 89 20.04 10.34 10.13
N ILE A 90 20.68 9.82 11.18
CA ILE A 90 20.37 10.18 12.57
C ILE A 90 20.51 11.69 12.77
N ASN A 91 21.44 12.34 12.07
CA ASN A 91 21.58 13.80 12.05
C ASN A 91 20.41 14.54 11.36
N ARG A 92 19.46 13.82 10.76
CA ARG A 92 18.21 14.32 10.17
C ARG A 92 16.94 13.85 10.89
N LYS A 93 17.01 13.01 11.95
CA LYS A 93 15.80 12.38 12.51
C LYS A 93 15.18 13.18 13.67
N HIS A 94 14.01 13.75 13.38
CA HIS A 94 12.72 13.40 14.00
C HIS A 94 12.82 12.64 15.33
N LEU A 95 12.79 13.37 16.43
CA LEU A 95 12.70 12.77 17.76
C LEU A 95 11.29 12.18 17.95
N LEU A 96 11.23 10.87 18.23
CA LEU A 96 10.08 10.18 18.81
C LEU A 96 10.29 10.11 20.32
N VAL A 97 9.60 10.94 21.09
CA VAL A 97 9.63 10.81 22.55
C VAL A 97 8.55 9.81 22.96
N LEU A 98 8.95 8.63 23.45
CA LEU A 98 8.07 7.70 24.15
C LEU A 98 8.05 8.07 25.64
N ILE A 99 6.96 8.66 26.11
CA ILE A 99 6.76 9.01 27.53
C ILE A 99 5.94 7.87 28.16
N THR A 100 6.63 6.84 28.65
CA THR A 100 6.07 5.85 29.59
C THR A 100 6.13 6.43 31.00
N PRO A 101 5.17 6.14 31.90
CA PRO A 101 5.05 6.81 33.20
C PRO A 101 6.20 6.56 34.21
N ASP A 102 7.26 5.85 33.83
CA ASP A 102 8.35 5.45 34.73
C ASP A 102 9.53 6.45 34.74
N ASP A 103 10.31 6.44 35.83
CA ASP A 103 11.45 7.35 36.12
C ASP A 103 12.52 7.43 35.00
N GLU A 104 12.53 6.49 34.06
CA GLU A 104 13.37 6.50 32.84
C GLU A 104 13.15 7.76 31.98
N ILE A 105 12.00 8.44 32.09
CA ILE A 105 11.73 9.72 31.43
C ILE A 105 12.79 10.77 31.80
N LEU A 106 13.19 10.85 33.07
CA LEU A 106 14.05 11.94 33.55
C LEU A 106 15.46 11.86 32.97
N ASP A 107 16.00 10.66 32.79
CA ASP A 107 17.32 10.46 32.19
C ASP A 107 17.32 10.70 30.68
N TYR A 108 16.25 10.30 29.98
CA TYR A 108 16.11 10.63 28.57
C TYR A 108 15.89 12.13 28.33
N ILE A 109 15.12 12.81 29.19
CA ILE A 109 14.95 14.27 29.12
C ILE A 109 16.26 15.01 29.44
N ARG A 110 17.09 14.49 30.35
CA ARG A 110 18.45 15.01 30.56
C ARG A 110 19.31 14.85 29.31
N PHE A 111 19.25 13.70 28.65
CA PHE A 111 19.93 13.46 27.38
C PHE A 111 19.50 14.48 26.30
N LEU A 112 18.20 14.75 26.17
CA LEU A 112 17.66 15.75 25.24
C LEU A 112 18.07 17.19 25.57
N LYS A 113 18.19 17.55 26.85
CA LYS A 113 18.68 18.88 27.25
C LYS A 113 20.15 19.11 26.88
N GLN A 114 20.94 18.05 26.82
CA GLN A 114 22.37 18.11 26.50
C GLN A 114 22.64 18.09 25.00
N SER A 115 21.70 17.61 24.18
CA SER A 115 21.89 17.41 22.76
C SER A 115 21.07 18.42 21.93
N LYS A 116 21.78 19.38 21.30
CA LYS A 116 21.22 20.38 20.36
C LYS A 116 21.72 20.11 18.93
N PRO A 117 20.94 20.37 17.86
CA PRO A 117 19.51 20.67 17.80
C PRO A 117 18.74 19.60 16.99
N TYR A 118 17.85 18.84 17.63
CA TYR A 118 16.94 17.94 16.91
C TYR A 118 15.62 18.64 16.58
N THR A 119 15.08 18.37 15.39
CA THR A 119 13.66 18.62 15.07
C THR A 119 12.85 17.47 15.68
N VAL A 120 12.00 17.78 16.64
CA VAL A 120 11.07 16.81 17.23
C VAL A 120 9.84 16.79 16.36
N GLU A 121 9.59 15.69 15.66
CA GLU A 121 8.41 15.61 14.79
C GLU A 121 7.27 14.86 15.44
N ILE A 122 7.53 13.89 16.34
CA ILE A 122 6.46 13.08 16.93
C ILE A 122 6.69 12.94 18.44
N VAL A 123 5.71 13.33 19.24
CA VAL A 123 5.70 13.02 20.68
C VAL A 123 4.63 11.98 20.96
N GLN A 124 5.00 10.86 21.57
CA GLN A 124 4.13 9.79 22.03
C GLN A 124 4.08 9.77 23.56
N THR A 125 2.97 10.21 24.14
CA THR A 125 2.82 10.33 25.60
C THR A 125 1.53 9.72 26.12
N ASN A 126 1.59 9.25 27.37
CA ASN A 126 0.45 8.70 28.10
C ASN A 126 -0.30 9.75 28.90
N GLU A 127 0.38 10.82 29.31
CA GLU A 127 -0.23 11.96 30.00
C GLU A 127 0.31 13.27 29.42
N LEU A 128 -0.59 14.20 29.10
CA LEU A 128 -0.28 15.58 28.77
C LEU A 128 -0.70 16.44 29.96
N ASN A 129 0.29 16.98 30.66
CA ASN A 129 0.07 17.97 31.71
C ASN A 129 0.69 19.31 31.31
N ASP A 130 0.31 20.35 32.04
CA ASP A 130 0.73 21.73 31.79
C ASP A 130 2.24 21.88 31.75
N GLU A 131 2.96 21.17 32.63
CA GLU A 131 4.42 21.23 32.70
C GLU A 131 5.06 20.67 31.43
N ILE A 132 4.55 19.55 30.92
CA ILE A 132 5.02 18.94 29.67
C ILE A 132 4.76 19.91 28.51
N ILE A 133 3.53 20.41 28.36
CA ILE A 133 3.15 21.33 27.28
C ILE A 133 3.96 22.64 27.32
N GLN A 134 4.22 23.19 28.50
CA GLN A 134 4.97 24.43 28.67
C GLN A 134 6.48 24.28 28.45
N ARG A 135 7.03 23.05 28.41
CA ARG A 135 8.46 22.87 28.15
C ARG A 135 8.80 23.27 26.71
N LYS A 136 9.91 23.99 26.55
CA LYS A 136 10.45 24.48 25.26
C LYS A 136 10.60 23.40 24.18
N CYS A 137 10.65 22.13 24.56
CA CYS A 137 10.71 21.00 23.61
C CYS A 137 9.53 20.97 22.64
N TYR A 138 8.37 21.54 22.99
CA TYR A 138 7.22 21.61 22.07
C TYR A 138 7.29 22.77 21.06
N ALA A 139 8.20 23.73 21.20
CA ALA A 139 8.26 24.89 20.32
C ALA A 139 8.58 24.53 18.85
N ASN A 140 9.17 23.35 18.62
CA ASN A 140 9.54 22.85 17.29
C ASN A 140 8.73 21.62 16.86
N VAL A 141 7.70 21.23 17.61
CA VAL A 141 6.89 20.03 17.32
C VAL A 141 5.73 20.39 16.40
N ASN A 142 5.72 19.84 15.19
CA ASN A 142 4.62 19.99 14.24
C ASN A 142 3.61 18.83 14.30
N ASN A 143 4.02 17.62 14.66
CA ASN A 143 3.12 16.46 14.72
C ASN A 143 3.07 15.86 16.13
N LEU A 144 1.89 15.43 16.57
CA LEU A 144 1.65 14.87 17.90
C LEU A 144 0.93 13.52 17.76
N SER A 145 1.46 12.44 18.33
CA SER A 145 0.86 11.11 18.25
C SER A 145 0.50 10.60 19.65
N LEU A 146 -0.76 10.36 19.95
CA LEU A 146 -1.24 9.97 21.27
C LEU A 146 -1.66 8.50 21.24
N ALA A 147 -0.88 7.67 21.94
CA ALA A 147 -1.00 6.21 21.90
C ALA A 147 -1.58 5.60 23.17
N ASN A 148 -2.05 6.41 24.13
CA ASN A 148 -2.70 5.94 25.36
C ASN A 148 -3.83 6.90 25.77
N PHE A 149 -4.67 6.47 26.71
CA PHE A 149 -5.73 7.27 27.33
C PHE A 149 -5.15 8.52 28.01
N SER A 150 -4.87 9.53 27.20
CA SER A 150 -4.32 10.78 27.67
C SER A 150 -5.44 11.50 28.41
N ARG A 151 -5.41 11.39 29.73
CA ARG A 151 -6.20 12.29 30.57
C ARG A 151 -5.52 13.65 30.50
N PHE A 152 -6.03 14.50 29.63
CA PHE A 152 -5.70 15.91 29.67
C PHE A 152 -6.23 16.46 30.99
N ARG A 153 -5.30 16.81 31.88
CA ARG A 153 -5.64 17.57 33.08
C ARG A 153 -5.63 19.04 32.67
N ASN A 154 -6.64 19.79 33.09
CA ASN A 154 -6.80 21.23 32.88
C ASN A 154 -7.19 21.61 31.44
N ASN A 155 -7.86 22.77 31.28
CA ASN A 155 -8.36 23.31 30.01
C ASN A 155 -7.23 23.94 29.15
N ILE A 156 -6.11 23.24 28.92
CA ILE A 156 -4.94 23.78 28.21
C ILE A 156 -4.97 23.50 26.71
N LYS A 157 -5.00 24.58 25.91
CA LYS A 157 -4.79 24.49 24.46
C LYS A 157 -3.37 24.05 24.14
N LEU A 158 -3.24 23.15 23.17
CA LEU A 158 -1.96 22.76 22.62
C LEU A 158 -1.27 23.95 21.90
N PRO A 159 0.07 23.95 21.83
CA PRO A 159 0.83 24.99 21.12
C PRO A 159 0.41 25.13 19.66
N SER A 160 0.36 26.36 19.15
CA SER A 160 -0.13 26.65 17.79
C SER A 160 0.77 26.09 16.68
N ASN A 161 2.04 25.79 16.96
CA ASN A 161 2.95 25.19 16.00
C ASN A 161 2.64 23.72 15.66
N ILE A 162 1.75 23.06 16.42
CA ILE A 162 1.30 21.70 16.12
C ILE A 162 0.26 21.75 15.00
N LYS A 163 0.58 21.11 13.87
CA LYS A 163 -0.21 21.05 12.64
C LYS A 163 -0.90 19.71 12.43
N GLU A 164 -0.39 18.63 13.02
CA GLU A 164 -0.95 17.29 12.90
C GLU A 164 -1.12 16.63 14.27
N ILE A 165 -2.27 16.02 14.51
CA ILE A 165 -2.55 15.22 15.70
C ILE A 165 -3.10 13.87 15.25
N ILE A 166 -2.47 12.78 15.70
CA ILE A 166 -2.95 11.41 15.56
C ILE A 166 -3.24 10.87 16.96
N SER A 167 -4.47 10.51 17.25
CA SER A 167 -4.89 9.94 18.53
C SER A 167 -5.64 8.65 18.30
N ILE A 168 -5.20 7.55 18.90
CA ILE A 168 -5.95 6.28 18.83
C ILE A 168 -7.05 6.22 19.90
N PHE A 169 -7.24 7.29 20.67
CA PHE A 169 -8.24 7.45 21.73
C PHE A 169 -9.04 8.73 21.56
N GLU A 170 -10.10 8.84 22.38
CA GLU A 170 -10.95 10.03 22.46
C GLU A 170 -10.13 11.26 22.83
N PHE A 171 -10.37 12.34 22.09
CA PHE A 171 -9.65 13.60 22.22
C PHE A 171 -10.66 14.70 22.51
N ASN A 172 -10.42 15.50 23.54
CA ASN A 172 -11.25 16.66 23.83
C ASN A 172 -10.85 17.81 22.90
N GLU A 173 -11.79 18.20 22.04
CA GLU A 173 -11.60 19.13 20.93
C GLU A 173 -11.24 20.54 21.40
N SER A 174 -11.53 20.88 22.66
CA SER A 174 -11.13 22.17 23.24
C SER A 174 -9.62 22.37 23.36
N PHE A 175 -8.84 21.29 23.28
CA PHE A 175 -7.37 21.33 23.31
C PHE A 175 -6.72 21.56 21.96
N LEU A 176 -7.48 21.47 20.86
CA LEU A 176 -6.91 21.59 19.52
C LEU A 176 -6.32 22.98 19.29
N PRO A 177 -5.11 23.07 18.70
CA PRO A 177 -4.53 24.34 18.32
C PRO A 177 -5.34 24.96 17.18
N LEU A 178 -5.45 26.29 17.16
CA LEU A 178 -6.25 27.00 16.14
C LEU A 178 -5.67 26.89 14.73
N GLU A 179 -4.40 26.51 14.60
CA GLU A 179 -3.67 26.34 13.33
C GLU A 179 -3.57 24.88 12.88
N LEU A 180 -4.29 23.96 13.54
CA LEU A 180 -4.24 22.53 13.20
C LEU A 180 -4.70 22.30 11.76
N GLU A 181 -3.95 21.50 11.01
CA GLU A 181 -4.23 21.16 9.60
C GLU A 181 -4.70 19.70 9.45
N SER A 182 -4.27 18.78 10.32
CA SER A 182 -4.62 17.35 10.27
C SER A 182 -5.01 16.81 11.64
N LEU A 183 -6.16 16.12 11.72
CA LEU A 183 -6.63 15.43 12.92
C LEU A 183 -7.08 14.02 12.56
N GLN A 184 -6.42 13.03 13.13
CA GLN A 184 -6.88 11.64 13.16
C GLN A 184 -7.22 11.27 14.60
N CYS A 185 -8.45 10.86 14.88
CA CYS A 185 -8.87 10.48 16.22
C CYS A 185 -9.80 9.27 16.23
N SER A 186 -9.72 8.46 17.30
CA SER A 186 -10.75 7.47 17.61
C SER A 186 -11.78 8.06 18.55
N ILE A 187 -13.06 7.88 18.28
CA ILE A 187 -14.16 8.37 19.12
C ILE A 187 -14.93 7.20 19.73
N ASN A 188 -15.13 7.27 21.05
CA ASN A 188 -16.08 6.42 21.77
C ASN A 188 -17.44 7.11 21.92
N ASN A 189 -17.45 8.45 21.88
CA ASN A 189 -18.64 9.29 22.02
C ASN A 189 -18.81 10.21 20.80
N THR A 190 -19.53 11.31 20.96
CA THR A 190 -19.68 12.35 19.93
C THR A 190 -18.47 13.25 19.90
N ILE A 191 -17.95 13.51 18.69
CA ILE A 191 -17.05 14.62 18.44
C ILE A 191 -17.86 15.93 18.33
N ASN A 192 -17.45 16.98 19.02
CA ASN A 192 -18.04 18.30 18.84
C ASN A 192 -17.36 19.04 17.69
N ILE A 193 -17.89 18.84 16.49
CA ILE A 193 -17.34 19.37 15.23
C ILE A 193 -17.26 20.91 15.26
N SER A 194 -18.15 21.58 15.99
CA SER A 194 -18.14 23.05 16.12
C SER A 194 -16.90 23.60 16.84
N LEU A 195 -16.17 22.76 17.57
CA LEU A 195 -14.91 23.11 18.24
C LEU A 195 -13.69 22.85 17.34
N LEU A 196 -13.85 22.22 16.18
CA LEU A 196 -12.73 21.93 15.30
C LEU A 196 -12.17 23.22 14.67
N PRO A 197 -10.84 23.35 14.54
CA PRO A 197 -10.21 24.49 13.91
C PRO A 197 -10.66 24.68 12.46
N ARG A 198 -10.89 25.93 12.04
CA ARG A 198 -11.24 26.25 10.64
C ARG A 198 -10.10 26.00 9.66
N THR A 199 -8.86 25.88 10.14
CA THR A 199 -7.66 25.57 9.35
C THR A 199 -7.55 24.09 8.98
N LEU A 200 -8.41 23.24 9.55
CA LEU A 200 -8.34 21.80 9.38
C LEU A 200 -8.62 21.40 7.92
N LYS A 201 -7.68 20.67 7.33
CA LYS A 201 -7.72 20.12 5.96
C LYS A 201 -7.98 18.63 5.95
N VAL A 202 -7.51 17.89 6.96
CA VAL A 202 -7.68 16.44 7.07
C VAL A 202 -8.37 16.09 8.38
N LEU A 203 -9.47 15.35 8.30
CA LEU A 203 -10.20 14.83 9.46
C LEU A 203 -10.50 13.35 9.28
N LYS A 204 -9.85 12.49 10.07
CA LYS A 204 -10.06 11.04 10.08
C LYS A 204 -10.60 10.61 11.43
N ILE A 205 -11.79 10.05 11.43
CA ILE A 205 -12.52 9.63 12.62
C ILE A 205 -12.78 8.13 12.53
N SER A 206 -12.31 7.37 13.53
CA SER A 206 -12.60 5.95 13.69
C SER A 206 -13.27 5.67 15.03
N GLY A 207 -13.84 4.48 15.23
CA GLY A 207 -14.29 4.03 16.55
C GLY A 207 -15.72 3.49 16.59
N TYR A 208 -16.24 3.35 17.80
CA TYR A 208 -17.57 2.81 18.08
C TYR A 208 -18.43 3.93 18.68
N GLY A 209 -19.38 4.44 17.92
CA GLY A 209 -20.21 5.57 18.35
C GLY A 209 -21.66 5.40 17.92
N THR A 210 -22.58 5.88 18.77
CA THR A 210 -24.04 5.78 18.55
C THR A 210 -24.65 7.03 17.92
N ARG A 211 -23.87 8.09 17.72
CA ARG A 211 -24.36 9.38 17.25
C ARG A 211 -23.64 9.78 15.98
N GLY A 212 -24.42 10.06 14.94
CA GLY A 212 -23.91 10.55 13.65
C GLY A 212 -23.16 11.87 13.81
N ILE A 213 -22.18 12.06 12.93
CA ILE A 213 -21.40 13.29 12.78
C ILE A 213 -22.31 14.33 12.11
N ASP A 214 -22.44 15.52 12.68
CA ASP A 214 -23.14 16.61 12.01
C ASP A 214 -22.28 17.17 10.87
N VAL A 215 -22.46 16.60 9.68
CA VAL A 215 -21.73 16.96 8.47
C VAL A 215 -21.84 18.46 8.10
N ARG A 216 -22.84 19.17 8.64
CA ARG A 216 -23.06 20.61 8.44
C ARG A 216 -22.05 21.47 9.18
N SER A 217 -21.53 20.94 10.29
CA SER A 217 -20.61 21.65 11.16
C SER A 217 -19.14 21.42 10.75
N LEU A 218 -18.88 20.64 9.70
CA LEU A 218 -17.53 20.34 9.24
C LEU A 218 -16.76 21.63 8.87
N PRO A 219 -15.45 21.71 9.17
CA PRO A 219 -14.63 22.86 8.82
C PRO A 219 -14.72 23.19 7.31
N PRO A 220 -14.84 24.48 6.94
CA PRO A 220 -15.07 24.87 5.55
C PRO A 220 -13.87 24.65 4.61
N ASN A 221 -12.67 24.44 5.16
CA ASN A 221 -11.43 24.22 4.39
C ASN A 221 -11.04 22.73 4.30
N LEU A 222 -11.94 21.82 4.69
CA LEU A 222 -11.65 20.40 4.76
C LEU A 222 -11.46 19.82 3.35
N GLU A 223 -10.33 19.16 3.10
CA GLU A 223 -9.96 18.54 1.83
C GLU A 223 -10.08 17.00 1.89
N GLU A 224 -9.87 16.41 3.06
CA GLU A 224 -10.00 14.97 3.30
C GLU A 224 -10.86 14.70 4.54
N PHE A 225 -11.86 13.84 4.36
CA PHE A 225 -12.75 13.42 5.43
C PHE A 225 -12.91 11.90 5.42
N GLU A 226 -12.53 11.22 6.50
CA GLU A 226 -12.79 9.80 6.67
C GLU A 226 -13.58 9.54 7.95
N SER A 227 -14.73 8.88 7.80
CA SER A 227 -15.53 8.40 8.92
C SER A 227 -15.67 6.87 8.83
N CYS A 228 -15.03 6.17 9.77
CA CYS A 228 -15.13 4.73 9.95
C CYS A 228 -15.72 4.44 11.34
N VAL A 229 -16.96 4.89 11.54
CA VAL A 229 -17.71 4.65 12.78
C VAL A 229 -18.61 3.44 12.56
N VAL A 230 -18.29 2.33 13.23
CA VAL A 230 -19.09 1.10 13.16
C VAL A 230 -20.18 1.17 14.23
N GLY A 231 -21.34 1.69 13.87
CA GLY A 231 -22.52 1.74 14.74
C GLY A 231 -23.41 0.51 14.57
N LEU A 232 -23.80 -0.14 15.68
CA LEU A 232 -24.75 -1.26 15.69
C LEU A 232 -26.23 -0.82 15.56
N PHE A 233 -26.50 0.48 15.57
CA PHE A 233 -27.87 0.99 15.63
C PHE A 233 -28.13 1.96 14.47
N ASP A 234 -29.12 1.60 13.64
CA ASP A 234 -29.72 2.44 12.59
C ASP A 234 -30.28 3.72 13.20
N LYS A 235 -29.42 4.72 13.43
CA LYS A 235 -29.90 6.08 13.55
C LYS A 235 -29.78 6.72 12.18
N THR A 236 -30.86 6.57 11.41
CA THR A 236 -31.06 7.32 10.18
C THR A 236 -30.85 8.81 10.47
N ILE A 237 -29.89 9.41 9.78
CA ILE A 237 -29.76 10.87 9.77
C ILE A 237 -31.05 11.39 9.15
N THR A 238 -31.93 11.97 9.96
CA THR A 238 -33.20 12.57 9.52
C THR A 238 -32.99 13.91 8.80
N GLY A 239 -31.84 14.09 8.16
CA GLY A 239 -31.43 15.32 7.51
C GLY A 239 -32.13 15.51 6.18
N ASN A 240 -32.98 16.52 6.09
CA ASN A 240 -33.48 17.06 4.81
C ASN A 240 -32.33 17.21 3.80
N ASP A 241 -32.61 16.88 2.52
CA ASP A 241 -31.74 16.91 1.32
C ASP A 241 -31.02 18.26 1.05
N THR A 242 -31.16 19.26 1.91
CA THR A 242 -30.73 20.65 1.67
C THR A 242 -29.31 20.96 2.09
N HIS A 243 -28.60 20.05 2.75
CA HIS A 243 -27.30 20.35 3.35
C HIS A 243 -26.15 19.70 2.58
N GLN A 244 -25.20 20.55 2.19
CA GLN A 244 -24.03 20.17 1.40
C GLN A 244 -22.79 20.20 2.29
N MET A 245 -21.94 19.18 2.16
CA MET A 245 -20.60 19.16 2.77
C MET A 245 -19.69 20.25 2.17
N PRO A 246 -18.54 20.56 2.80
CA PRO A 246 -17.59 21.56 2.28
C PRO A 246 -17.20 21.31 0.81
N SER A 247 -17.23 22.36 -0.02
CA SER A 247 -16.89 22.29 -1.44
C SER A 247 -15.40 22.10 -1.74
N THR A 248 -14.57 22.07 -0.70
CA THR A 248 -13.12 21.84 -0.77
C THR A 248 -12.76 20.35 -0.70
N LEU A 249 -13.71 19.46 -0.38
CA LEU A 249 -13.46 18.04 -0.21
C LEU A 249 -13.00 17.37 -1.51
N LYS A 250 -11.88 16.66 -1.42
CA LYS A 250 -11.22 15.93 -2.51
C LYS A 250 -11.26 14.41 -2.30
N ARG A 251 -11.11 13.99 -1.04
CA ARG A 251 -11.08 12.60 -0.60
C ARG A 251 -12.10 12.37 0.50
N VAL A 252 -13.01 11.43 0.32
CA VAL A 252 -14.12 11.20 1.26
C VAL A 252 -14.29 9.70 1.54
N SER A 253 -14.41 9.33 2.81
CA SER A 253 -14.88 8.02 3.26
C SER A 253 -16.09 8.19 4.16
N LEU A 254 -17.24 7.68 3.75
CA LEU A 254 -18.52 7.86 4.46
C LEU A 254 -19.43 6.63 4.40
N LEU A 255 -20.53 6.68 5.16
CA LEU A 255 -21.60 5.69 5.06
C LEU A 255 -22.50 6.00 3.86
N SER A 256 -23.11 4.99 3.24
CA SER A 256 -24.03 5.20 2.12
C SER A 256 -25.17 6.19 2.41
N ASP A 257 -25.60 6.30 3.67
CA ASP A 257 -26.66 7.22 4.08
C ASP A 257 -26.26 8.71 3.98
N ASP A 258 -24.97 9.00 3.94
CA ASP A 258 -24.43 10.36 3.83
C ASP A 258 -24.22 10.82 2.39
N LEU A 259 -24.40 9.94 1.39
CA LEU A 259 -24.18 10.26 -0.03
C LEU A 259 -24.99 11.46 -0.54
N PRO A 260 -26.26 11.69 -0.13
CA PRO A 260 -27.01 12.85 -0.58
C PRO A 260 -26.32 14.20 -0.27
N SER A 261 -25.46 14.25 0.75
CA SER A 261 -24.72 15.46 1.15
C SER A 261 -23.55 15.81 0.24
N ILE A 262 -23.09 14.86 -0.59
CA ILE A 262 -21.94 15.03 -1.48
C ILE A 262 -22.30 15.05 -2.97
N LYS A 263 -23.49 14.62 -3.37
CA LYS A 263 -23.86 14.42 -4.80
C LYS A 263 -23.64 15.60 -5.75
N ARG A 264 -23.54 16.83 -5.23
CA ARG A 264 -23.30 18.07 -6.01
C ARG A 264 -21.85 18.58 -5.96
N LEU A 265 -20.97 17.89 -5.23
CA LEU A 265 -19.59 18.28 -5.07
C LEU A 265 -18.76 17.84 -6.27
N THR A 266 -18.11 18.79 -6.92
CA THR A 266 -17.31 18.56 -8.13
C THR A 266 -15.81 18.42 -7.85
N SER A 267 -15.40 18.63 -6.60
CA SER A 267 -14.01 18.55 -6.15
C SER A 267 -13.58 17.14 -5.73
N ILE A 268 -14.54 16.24 -5.47
CA ILE A 268 -14.26 14.89 -4.97
C ILE A 268 -13.76 14.02 -6.12
N HIS A 269 -12.52 13.54 -6.02
CA HIS A 269 -11.94 12.59 -6.97
C HIS A 269 -11.80 11.18 -6.38
N THR A 270 -11.69 11.03 -5.05
CA THR A 270 -11.59 9.74 -4.37
C THR A 270 -12.72 9.56 -3.36
N LEU A 271 -13.50 8.50 -3.50
CA LEU A 271 -14.65 8.19 -2.65
C LEU A 271 -14.60 6.74 -2.16
N LEU A 272 -14.69 6.56 -0.85
CA LEU A 272 -14.87 5.27 -0.19
C LEU A 272 -16.25 5.23 0.48
N ILE A 273 -17.07 4.25 0.10
CA ILE A 273 -18.44 4.10 0.59
C ILE A 273 -18.52 2.82 1.39
N ASN A 274 -18.86 2.96 2.67
CA ASN A 274 -19.24 1.85 3.53
C ASN A 274 -20.78 1.74 3.51
N VAL A 275 -21.31 0.72 2.85
CA VAL A 275 -22.76 0.52 2.72
C VAL A 275 -23.31 0.03 4.06
N SER A 276 -24.24 0.80 4.63
CA SER A 276 -24.91 0.43 5.88
C SER A 276 -25.91 -0.72 5.65
N ILE A 277 -26.49 -1.26 6.73
CA ILE A 277 -27.44 -2.38 6.64
C ILE A 277 -28.71 -1.96 5.90
N THR A 278 -29.15 -0.73 6.12
CA THR A 278 -30.37 -0.14 5.56
C THR A 278 -30.10 0.79 4.37
N GLY A 279 -28.85 1.19 4.19
CA GLY A 279 -28.44 2.12 3.15
C GLY A 279 -28.51 1.52 1.76
N PHE A 280 -28.92 2.38 0.83
CA PHE A 280 -28.89 2.11 -0.60
C PHE A 280 -28.09 3.23 -1.28
N ILE A 281 -27.49 2.91 -2.42
CA ILE A 281 -26.89 3.90 -3.31
C ILE A 281 -27.92 4.17 -4.40
N ARG A 282 -28.30 5.42 -4.64
CA ARG A 282 -29.21 5.80 -5.74
C ARG A 282 -28.44 6.28 -6.95
N ILE A 283 -29.13 6.31 -8.08
CA ILE A 283 -28.63 6.92 -9.32
C ILE A 283 -28.36 8.41 -9.04
N GLY A 284 -27.15 8.87 -9.38
CA GLY A 284 -26.71 10.25 -9.19
C GLY A 284 -26.25 10.61 -7.77
N ASP A 285 -26.19 9.66 -6.83
CA ASP A 285 -25.66 9.91 -5.49
C ASP A 285 -24.13 10.07 -5.49
N ILE A 286 -23.44 9.37 -6.39
CA ILE A 286 -21.99 9.46 -6.57
C ILE A 286 -21.68 10.61 -7.55
N PRO A 287 -20.88 11.61 -7.16
CA PRO A 287 -20.56 12.73 -8.06
C PRO A 287 -19.78 12.31 -9.31
N GLU A 288 -20.06 12.98 -10.44
CA GLU A 288 -19.38 12.71 -11.73
C GLU A 288 -17.88 13.03 -11.72
N SER A 289 -17.39 13.78 -10.74
CA SER A 289 -15.97 14.08 -10.57
C SER A 289 -15.16 12.91 -10.00
N VAL A 290 -15.81 11.88 -9.45
CA VAL A 290 -15.14 10.74 -8.81
C VAL A 290 -14.45 9.88 -9.85
N THR A 291 -13.12 9.75 -9.72
CA THR A 291 -12.27 8.89 -10.56
C THR A 291 -11.90 7.59 -9.84
N ASP A 292 -11.89 7.59 -8.51
CA ASP A 292 -11.47 6.47 -7.66
C ASP A 292 -12.59 6.13 -6.69
N LEU A 293 -13.21 4.96 -6.87
CA LEU A 293 -14.34 4.51 -6.04
C LEU A 293 -14.01 3.19 -5.35
N SER A 294 -14.20 3.15 -4.03
CA SER A 294 -14.19 1.92 -3.24
C SER A 294 -15.55 1.70 -2.60
N LEU A 295 -16.18 0.55 -2.87
CA LEU A 295 -17.45 0.16 -2.29
C LEU A 295 -17.23 -1.01 -1.33
N THR A 296 -17.68 -0.87 -0.09
CA THR A 296 -17.61 -1.93 0.92
C THR A 296 -18.99 -2.24 1.46
N ASN A 297 -19.44 -3.49 1.37
CA ASN A 297 -20.75 -3.92 1.87
C ASN A 297 -20.66 -5.30 2.54
N TYR A 298 -20.76 -5.36 3.86
CA TYR A 298 -20.79 -6.63 4.60
C TYR A 298 -22.21 -7.12 4.95
N SER A 299 -23.23 -6.34 4.56
CA SER A 299 -24.63 -6.50 4.94
C SER A 299 -25.40 -7.42 3.96
N MET A 300 -26.60 -7.03 3.51
CA MET A 300 -27.35 -7.73 2.48
C MET A 300 -26.76 -7.43 1.09
N PRO A 301 -26.85 -8.35 0.11
CA PRO A 301 -26.35 -8.11 -1.24
C PRO A 301 -26.96 -6.83 -1.85
N LEU A 302 -26.09 -5.89 -2.25
CA LEU A 302 -26.50 -4.65 -2.92
C LEU A 302 -26.36 -4.82 -4.44
N ASN A 303 -27.42 -4.50 -5.19
CA ASN A 303 -27.37 -4.48 -6.64
C ASN A 303 -26.70 -3.18 -7.12
N ILE A 304 -25.68 -3.29 -7.99
CA ILE A 304 -25.05 -2.13 -8.63
C ILE A 304 -25.34 -2.18 -10.13
N CYS A 305 -25.91 -1.10 -10.67
CA CYS A 305 -26.12 -0.91 -12.10
C CYS A 305 -25.25 0.22 -12.64
N ARG A 306 -25.17 0.32 -13.97
CA ARG A 306 -24.29 1.27 -14.67
C ARG A 306 -24.61 2.73 -14.33
N GLU A 307 -25.88 3.06 -14.16
CA GLU A 307 -26.37 4.42 -13.90
C GLU A 307 -25.98 4.95 -12.51
N MET A 308 -25.54 4.05 -11.61
CA MET A 308 -25.05 4.43 -10.29
C MET A 308 -23.58 4.85 -10.30
N LEU A 309 -22.85 4.58 -11.39
CA LEU A 309 -21.41 4.82 -11.50
C LEU A 309 -21.12 6.04 -12.39
N PRO A 310 -20.22 6.95 -11.97
CA PRO A 310 -19.74 8.05 -12.80
C PRO A 310 -19.16 7.60 -14.13
N SER A 311 -19.28 8.42 -15.19
CA SER A 311 -18.76 8.05 -16.51
C SER A 311 -17.24 8.10 -16.62
N ASN A 312 -16.59 8.99 -15.84
CA ASN A 312 -15.16 9.26 -15.90
C ASN A 312 -14.33 8.43 -14.91
N ILE A 313 -14.94 7.40 -14.32
CA ILE A 313 -14.31 6.56 -13.30
C ILE A 313 -13.14 5.75 -13.90
N LYS A 314 -12.02 5.74 -13.17
CA LYS A 314 -10.77 5.07 -13.56
C LYS A 314 -10.48 3.84 -12.72
N HIS A 315 -10.79 3.90 -11.43
CA HIS A 315 -10.47 2.85 -10.48
C HIS A 315 -11.72 2.48 -9.68
N ILE A 316 -12.10 1.20 -9.72
CA ILE A 316 -13.19 0.63 -8.94
C ILE A 316 -12.65 -0.52 -8.10
N SER A 317 -12.94 -0.48 -6.80
CA SER A 317 -12.72 -1.58 -5.84
C SER A 317 -14.04 -1.95 -5.17
N ILE A 318 -14.39 -3.24 -5.16
CA ILE A 318 -15.64 -3.73 -4.59
C ILE A 318 -15.35 -4.85 -3.58
N ILE A 319 -15.76 -4.64 -2.33
CA ILE A 319 -15.47 -5.54 -1.20
C ILE A 319 -16.77 -5.95 -0.51
N GLY A 320 -16.99 -7.26 -0.39
CA GLY A 320 -18.16 -7.82 0.29
C GLY A 320 -19.29 -8.22 -0.67
N LYS A 321 -20.55 -8.12 -0.24
CA LYS A 321 -21.70 -8.73 -0.92
C LYS A 321 -22.34 -7.77 -1.92
N PHE A 322 -22.14 -8.04 -3.20
CA PHE A 322 -22.73 -7.26 -4.29
C PHE A 322 -23.32 -8.18 -5.34
N SER A 323 -24.28 -7.67 -6.10
CA SER A 323 -24.85 -8.32 -7.27
C SER A 323 -24.80 -7.37 -8.46
N PHE A 324 -24.49 -7.92 -9.63
CA PHE A 324 -24.42 -7.19 -10.88
C PHE A 324 -25.55 -7.73 -11.76
N ARG A 325 -26.65 -6.98 -11.83
CA ARG A 325 -27.77 -7.34 -12.67
C ARG A 325 -27.68 -6.58 -13.98
N ALA A 326 -27.71 -7.32 -15.09
CA ALA A 326 -28.16 -6.76 -16.34
C ALA A 326 -29.64 -6.38 -16.15
N GLN A 327 -29.95 -5.10 -16.27
CA GLN A 327 -31.26 -4.55 -15.92
C GLN A 327 -32.39 -5.28 -16.68
N ILE A 328 -33.56 -5.44 -16.04
CA ILE A 328 -34.71 -6.22 -16.56
C ILE A 328 -35.45 -5.49 -17.70
N SER A 329 -35.14 -4.22 -17.95
CA SER A 329 -35.63 -3.50 -19.13
C SER A 329 -35.00 -4.04 -20.42
N SER A 330 -35.68 -3.84 -21.55
CA SER A 330 -35.21 -4.26 -22.88
C SER A 330 -33.79 -3.80 -23.25
N ASP A 331 -33.26 -2.80 -22.54
CA ASP A 331 -31.89 -2.31 -22.66
C ASP A 331 -30.97 -3.00 -21.64
N TYR A 332 -30.47 -4.19 -21.99
CA TYR A 332 -29.45 -4.90 -21.23
C TYR A 332 -28.13 -4.14 -21.25
N ARG A 333 -27.89 -3.29 -20.25
CA ARG A 333 -26.58 -2.66 -20.01
C ARG A 333 -25.85 -3.41 -18.90
N TYR A 334 -24.69 -3.95 -19.23
CA TYR A 334 -23.79 -4.52 -18.23
C TYR A 334 -23.12 -3.39 -17.44
N THR A 335 -22.92 -3.62 -16.13
CA THR A 335 -22.51 -2.57 -15.18
C THR A 335 -21.23 -1.84 -15.60
N PHE A 336 -20.24 -2.55 -16.16
CA PHE A 336 -18.92 -1.98 -16.44
C PHE A 336 -18.63 -1.73 -17.94
N SER A 337 -19.41 -2.32 -18.86
CA SER A 337 -19.05 -2.36 -20.28
C SER A 337 -18.96 -0.99 -20.97
N THR A 338 -19.63 0.01 -20.41
CA THR A 338 -19.69 1.38 -20.96
C THR A 338 -18.81 2.38 -20.19
N LEU A 339 -17.98 1.91 -19.26
CA LEU A 339 -17.02 2.74 -18.52
C LEU A 339 -15.70 2.85 -19.31
N GLN A 340 -15.71 3.70 -20.34
CA GLN A 340 -14.61 3.84 -21.32
C GLN A 340 -13.29 4.35 -20.73
N HIS A 341 -13.30 4.84 -19.49
CA HIS A 341 -12.13 5.33 -18.77
C HIS A 341 -11.67 4.40 -17.65
N LEU A 342 -12.33 3.24 -17.45
CA LEU A 342 -11.99 2.31 -16.38
C LEU A 342 -10.66 1.62 -16.68
N GLU A 343 -9.66 1.90 -15.84
CA GLU A 343 -8.29 1.38 -15.95
C GLU A 343 -8.05 0.21 -14.97
N THR A 344 -8.66 0.25 -13.78
CA THR A 344 -8.53 -0.79 -12.75
C THR A 344 -9.89 -1.24 -12.22
N LEU A 345 -10.12 -2.55 -12.20
CA LEU A 345 -11.30 -3.18 -11.60
C LEU A 345 -10.87 -4.26 -10.60
N ASP A 346 -11.02 -3.99 -9.31
CA ASP A 346 -10.71 -4.95 -8.24
C ASP A 346 -11.99 -5.58 -7.70
N LEU A 347 -12.17 -6.87 -8.00
CA LEU A 347 -13.24 -7.72 -7.49
C LEU A 347 -12.70 -8.81 -6.55
N SER A 348 -11.41 -8.79 -6.18
CA SER A 348 -10.78 -9.89 -5.42
C SER A 348 -11.53 -10.30 -4.15
N ARG A 349 -12.20 -9.33 -3.50
CA ARG A 349 -12.93 -9.50 -2.25
C ARG A 349 -14.45 -9.38 -2.40
N VAL A 350 -14.98 -9.45 -3.62
CA VAL A 350 -16.43 -9.49 -3.84
C VAL A 350 -16.96 -10.90 -3.64
N SER A 351 -18.09 -10.99 -2.94
CA SER A 351 -18.90 -12.20 -2.78
C SER A 351 -20.08 -12.12 -3.73
N LEU A 352 -20.07 -13.00 -4.73
CA LEU A 352 -21.12 -13.12 -5.75
C LEU A 352 -21.98 -14.36 -5.50
N SER A 353 -23.18 -14.34 -6.05
CA SER A 353 -24.02 -15.51 -6.21
C SER A 353 -23.69 -16.23 -7.54
N ASN A 354 -24.06 -17.50 -7.65
CA ASN A 354 -23.82 -18.31 -8.87
C ASN A 354 -24.55 -17.76 -10.12
N ASN A 355 -25.53 -16.87 -9.94
CA ASN A 355 -26.33 -16.30 -11.01
C ASN A 355 -25.86 -14.90 -11.43
N ASP A 356 -24.91 -14.31 -10.71
CA ASP A 356 -24.39 -13.00 -11.07
C ASP A 356 -23.58 -13.07 -12.37
N LYS A 357 -23.75 -12.03 -13.19
CA LYS A 357 -23.02 -11.87 -14.45
C LYS A 357 -22.36 -10.49 -14.46
N ILE A 358 -21.04 -10.47 -14.57
CA ILE A 358 -20.27 -9.23 -14.69
C ILE A 358 -20.44 -8.63 -16.09
N GLY A 359 -20.50 -9.49 -17.11
CA GLY A 359 -20.61 -9.08 -18.50
C GLY A 359 -19.28 -8.76 -19.17
N PRO A 360 -19.33 -8.20 -20.39
CA PRO A 360 -18.16 -7.68 -21.09
C PRO A 360 -17.53 -6.52 -20.32
N LEU A 361 -16.20 -6.50 -20.33
CA LEU A 361 -15.36 -5.48 -19.72
C LEU A 361 -15.00 -4.38 -20.74
N PRO A 362 -14.77 -3.14 -20.29
CA PRO A 362 -14.36 -2.05 -21.18
C PRO A 362 -12.93 -2.23 -21.68
N THR A 363 -12.65 -1.83 -22.92
CA THR A 363 -11.34 -1.98 -23.60
C THR A 363 -10.21 -1.13 -23.01
N SER A 364 -10.55 -0.17 -22.15
CA SER A 364 -9.61 0.68 -21.40
C SER A 364 -8.92 -0.04 -20.24
N LEU A 365 -9.41 -1.22 -19.83
CA LEU A 365 -8.97 -1.89 -18.63
C LEU A 365 -7.50 -2.36 -18.74
N ILE A 366 -6.69 -1.98 -17.75
CA ILE A 366 -5.27 -2.29 -17.63
C ILE A 366 -5.04 -3.36 -16.56
N ASN A 367 -5.76 -3.26 -15.44
CA ASN A 367 -5.62 -4.16 -14.29
C ASN A 367 -6.98 -4.73 -13.90
N ILE A 368 -7.04 -6.04 -13.69
CA ILE A 368 -8.23 -6.70 -13.13
C ILE A 368 -7.84 -7.65 -12.00
N SER A 369 -8.65 -7.65 -10.94
CA SER A 369 -8.62 -8.71 -9.94
C SER A 369 -9.94 -9.45 -9.98
N LEU A 370 -9.90 -10.74 -10.29
CA LEU A 370 -11.09 -11.59 -10.43
C LEU A 370 -11.67 -11.93 -9.05
N PRO A 371 -12.99 -12.20 -8.95
CA PRO A 371 -13.62 -12.56 -7.69
C PRO A 371 -13.01 -13.82 -7.06
N SER A 372 -12.94 -13.86 -5.73
CA SER A 372 -12.59 -15.08 -4.98
C SER A 372 -13.85 -15.83 -4.53
N THR A 373 -14.86 -15.92 -5.40
CA THR A 373 -16.14 -16.58 -5.10
C THR A 373 -16.13 -18.02 -5.61
N PRO A 374 -16.31 -19.03 -4.72
CA PRO A 374 -16.49 -20.42 -5.15
C PRO A 374 -17.73 -20.56 -6.04
N ASN A 375 -17.66 -21.41 -7.07
CA ASN A 375 -18.77 -21.69 -8.01
C ASN A 375 -19.22 -20.53 -8.92
N PHE A 376 -18.53 -19.38 -8.88
CA PHE A 376 -18.75 -18.34 -9.89
C PHE A 376 -18.36 -18.85 -11.29
N LYS A 377 -19.15 -18.52 -12.31
CA LYS A 377 -18.88 -18.92 -13.70
C LYS A 377 -18.00 -17.88 -14.36
N TYR A 378 -16.74 -18.22 -14.59
CA TYR A 378 -15.73 -17.30 -15.13
C TYR A 378 -15.75 -17.18 -16.66
N ASP A 379 -16.51 -18.02 -17.36
CA ASP A 379 -16.49 -18.19 -18.82
C ASP A 379 -16.56 -16.86 -19.60
N GLU A 380 -17.57 -16.05 -19.28
CA GLU A 380 -17.82 -14.75 -19.93
C GLU A 380 -16.72 -13.73 -19.55
N LEU A 381 -16.29 -13.75 -18.28
CA LEU A 381 -15.29 -12.82 -17.76
C LEU A 381 -13.90 -13.08 -18.38
N ILE A 382 -13.48 -14.34 -18.46
CA ILE A 382 -12.21 -14.75 -19.07
C ILE A 382 -12.23 -14.54 -20.58
N SER A 383 -13.36 -14.83 -21.24
CA SER A 383 -13.55 -14.50 -22.65
C SER A 383 -13.39 -12.99 -22.90
N SER A 384 -13.94 -12.17 -22.01
CA SER A 384 -13.75 -10.72 -22.08
C SER A 384 -12.28 -10.33 -21.85
N CYS A 385 -11.61 -10.88 -20.83
CA CYS A 385 -10.18 -10.61 -20.57
C CYS A 385 -9.30 -10.93 -21.77
N ASN A 386 -9.61 -11.99 -22.52
CA ASN A 386 -8.88 -12.39 -23.74
C ASN A 386 -9.00 -11.40 -24.90
N GLN A 387 -10.00 -10.50 -24.88
CA GLN A 387 -10.24 -9.52 -25.92
C GLN A 387 -9.69 -8.13 -25.58
N LEU A 388 -9.17 -7.92 -24.36
CA LEU A 388 -8.72 -6.60 -23.89
C LEU A 388 -7.29 -6.30 -24.37
N PRO A 389 -7.07 -5.34 -25.28
CA PRO A 389 -5.75 -5.11 -25.88
C PRO A 389 -4.72 -4.49 -24.91
N ASN A 390 -5.18 -3.86 -23.83
CA ASN A 390 -4.35 -3.11 -22.89
C ASN A 390 -4.18 -3.80 -21.53
N LEU A 391 -4.73 -5.00 -21.36
CA LEU A 391 -4.74 -5.70 -20.07
C LEU A 391 -3.33 -6.19 -19.73
N LYS A 392 -2.72 -5.63 -18.67
CA LYS A 392 -1.33 -5.93 -18.25
C LYS A 392 -1.26 -6.80 -17.01
N PHE A 393 -2.23 -6.67 -16.10
CA PHE A 393 -2.26 -7.38 -14.82
C PHE A 393 -3.57 -8.12 -14.60
N VAL A 394 -3.47 -9.39 -14.16
CA VAL A 394 -4.62 -10.21 -13.75
C VAL A 394 -4.35 -10.93 -12.43
N ASP A 395 -5.13 -10.63 -11.38
CA ASP A 395 -5.24 -11.50 -10.19
C ASP A 395 -6.33 -12.54 -10.44
N TYR A 396 -5.97 -13.82 -10.40
CA TYR A 396 -6.86 -14.94 -10.77
C TYR A 396 -8.02 -15.13 -9.79
N GLY A 397 -7.97 -14.56 -8.57
CA GLY A 397 -9.02 -14.79 -7.58
C GLY A 397 -9.23 -16.29 -7.34
N SER A 398 -10.47 -16.77 -7.41
CA SER A 398 -10.78 -18.22 -7.29
C SER A 398 -10.94 -18.92 -8.66
N PHE A 399 -10.47 -18.31 -9.75
CA PHE A 399 -10.55 -18.91 -11.08
C PHE A 399 -9.71 -20.20 -11.14
N ASN A 400 -10.30 -21.25 -11.71
CA ASN A 400 -9.67 -22.55 -11.89
C ASN A 400 -9.83 -23.02 -13.35
N ASN A 401 -8.74 -23.45 -13.97
CA ASN A 401 -8.65 -23.77 -15.40
C ASN A 401 -9.14 -25.18 -15.77
N ASP A 402 -9.95 -25.82 -14.94
CA ASP A 402 -10.29 -27.24 -15.11
C ASP A 402 -11.19 -27.55 -16.33
N ASN A 403 -11.79 -26.53 -16.97
CA ASN A 403 -12.81 -26.68 -18.03
C ASN A 403 -12.41 -26.06 -19.39
N ASP A 404 -11.19 -26.28 -19.88
CA ASP A 404 -10.67 -25.79 -21.17
C ASP A 404 -10.58 -24.26 -21.34
N GLN A 405 -10.99 -23.49 -20.35
CA GLN A 405 -10.87 -22.03 -20.38
C GLN A 405 -9.45 -21.61 -20.08
N ARG A 406 -8.91 -20.76 -20.95
CA ARG A 406 -7.51 -20.33 -20.89
C ARG A 406 -7.45 -18.83 -21.03
N LEU A 407 -6.57 -18.25 -20.22
CA LEU A 407 -6.17 -16.88 -20.39
C LEU A 407 -5.07 -16.84 -21.46
N ASN A 408 -5.44 -16.46 -22.68
CA ASN A 408 -4.58 -16.47 -23.86
C ASN A 408 -4.23 -15.05 -24.33
N ASN A 409 -4.52 -14.03 -23.51
CA ASN A 409 -4.21 -12.65 -23.84
C ASN A 409 -2.70 -12.39 -23.80
N THR A 410 -2.14 -11.98 -24.93
CA THR A 410 -0.71 -11.70 -25.09
C THR A 410 -0.27 -10.35 -24.52
N SER A 411 -1.20 -9.45 -24.16
CA SER A 411 -0.87 -8.18 -23.51
C SER A 411 -0.54 -8.35 -22.03
N ILE A 412 -0.94 -9.46 -21.40
CA ILE A 412 -0.74 -9.71 -19.97
C ILE A 412 0.74 -9.93 -19.69
N LYS A 413 1.27 -9.14 -18.75
CA LYS A 413 2.66 -9.17 -18.31
C LYS A 413 2.83 -9.66 -16.89
N SER A 414 1.82 -9.48 -16.04
CA SER A 414 1.87 -9.87 -14.64
C SER A 414 0.60 -10.61 -14.25
N ILE A 415 0.74 -11.68 -13.49
CA ILE A 415 -0.40 -12.39 -12.90
C ILE A 415 -0.19 -12.62 -11.40
N LYS A 416 -1.29 -12.76 -10.68
CA LYS A 416 -1.30 -13.23 -9.29
C LYS A 416 -2.17 -14.48 -9.18
N LEU A 417 -1.61 -15.51 -8.55
CA LEU A 417 -2.22 -16.82 -8.39
C LEU A 417 -2.67 -17.02 -6.95
N ASN A 418 -3.77 -17.75 -6.80
CA ASN A 418 -4.39 -18.06 -5.51
C ASN A 418 -4.11 -19.52 -5.11
N ARG A 419 -4.26 -19.84 -3.81
CA ARG A 419 -4.12 -21.19 -3.26
C ARG A 419 -4.89 -22.29 -4.00
N SER A 420 -6.00 -21.96 -4.66
CA SER A 420 -6.88 -22.94 -5.34
C SER A 420 -6.65 -23.06 -6.84
N THR A 421 -5.82 -22.23 -7.46
CA THR A 421 -5.63 -22.25 -8.91
C THR A 421 -4.87 -23.52 -9.31
N LYS A 422 -5.45 -24.39 -10.14
CA LYS A 422 -4.69 -25.49 -10.73
C LYS A 422 -4.00 -25.03 -12.00
N LEU A 423 -2.70 -25.30 -12.10
CA LEU A 423 -1.91 -24.94 -13.26
C LEU A 423 -1.74 -26.15 -14.21
N THR A 424 -1.94 -25.88 -15.49
CA THR A 424 -1.58 -26.74 -16.62
C THR A 424 -0.54 -25.99 -17.47
N ASP A 425 0.04 -26.67 -18.45
CA ASP A 425 0.99 -26.09 -19.41
C ASP A 425 0.42 -24.93 -20.26
N GLN A 426 -0.90 -24.72 -20.19
CA GLN A 426 -1.65 -23.69 -20.92
C GLN A 426 -2.37 -22.72 -19.98
N SER A 427 -2.15 -22.82 -18.66
CA SER A 427 -2.81 -21.96 -17.68
C SER A 427 -2.30 -20.52 -17.65
N ILE A 428 -1.04 -20.32 -18.05
CA ILE A 428 -0.33 -19.05 -17.95
C ILE A 428 0.02 -18.56 -19.36
N PRO A 429 -0.38 -17.33 -19.76
CA PRO A 429 0.00 -16.78 -21.05
C PRO A 429 1.53 -16.73 -21.21
N THR A 430 2.02 -17.02 -22.42
CA THR A 430 3.47 -17.04 -22.72
C THR A 430 4.15 -15.68 -22.58
N SER A 431 3.37 -14.60 -22.60
CA SER A 431 3.82 -13.20 -22.45
C SER A 431 4.08 -12.79 -21.00
N VAL A 432 3.70 -13.61 -20.01
CA VAL A 432 3.82 -13.29 -18.59
C VAL A 432 5.29 -13.25 -18.15
N GLU A 433 5.67 -12.13 -17.55
CA GLU A 433 7.03 -11.82 -17.07
C GLU A 433 7.14 -11.84 -15.55
N ILE A 434 6.01 -11.66 -14.84
CA ILE A 434 5.92 -11.57 -13.39
C ILE A 434 4.78 -12.46 -12.87
N ILE A 435 5.07 -13.34 -11.91
CA ILE A 435 4.04 -14.15 -11.24
C ILE A 435 4.11 -13.95 -9.72
N ASP A 436 2.99 -13.56 -9.12
CA ASP A 436 2.82 -13.56 -7.66
C ASP A 436 2.17 -14.87 -7.19
N PHE A 437 2.92 -15.63 -6.39
CA PHE A 437 2.57 -16.89 -5.75
C PHE A 437 2.45 -16.77 -4.21
N ASN A 438 2.36 -15.57 -3.63
CA ASN A 438 2.34 -15.40 -2.16
C ASN A 438 1.20 -16.18 -1.46
N ASP A 439 0.09 -16.49 -2.14
CA ASP A 439 -0.98 -17.36 -1.61
C ASP A 439 -1.02 -18.75 -2.27
N TYR A 440 -0.10 -19.05 -3.19
CA TYR A 440 -0.09 -20.33 -3.92
C TYR A 440 0.60 -21.43 -3.10
N ARG A 441 0.02 -22.63 -3.09
CA ARG A 441 0.47 -23.75 -2.22
C ARG A 441 0.77 -25.04 -2.96
N LEU A 442 0.53 -25.08 -4.27
CA LEU A 442 0.75 -26.29 -5.07
C LEU A 442 2.17 -26.30 -5.64
N LYS A 443 2.60 -27.48 -6.07
CA LYS A 443 3.84 -27.64 -6.83
C LYS A 443 3.63 -27.09 -8.25
N VAL A 444 4.63 -26.39 -8.78
CA VAL A 444 4.68 -25.90 -10.16
C VAL A 444 5.62 -26.78 -10.96
N GLU A 445 5.07 -27.55 -11.89
CA GLU A 445 5.84 -28.43 -12.78
C GLU A 445 6.69 -27.63 -13.78
N GLN A 446 7.80 -28.21 -14.23
CA GLN A 446 8.80 -27.50 -15.05
C GLN A 446 8.23 -27.00 -16.40
N ASN A 447 7.26 -27.70 -16.97
CA ASN A 447 6.61 -27.36 -18.24
C ASN A 447 5.53 -26.27 -18.12
N ILE A 448 5.18 -25.82 -16.91
CA ILE A 448 4.14 -24.82 -16.66
C ILE A 448 4.69 -23.39 -16.73
N TRP A 449 5.98 -23.21 -16.48
CA TRP A 449 6.61 -21.89 -16.47
C TRP A 449 6.56 -21.24 -17.85
N PRO A 450 6.03 -20.00 -17.98
CA PRO A 450 6.03 -19.33 -19.27
C PRO A 450 7.46 -18.93 -19.64
N PRO A 451 7.84 -18.96 -20.92
CA PRO A 451 9.23 -18.71 -21.34
C PRO A 451 9.71 -17.28 -21.04
N SER A 452 8.78 -16.32 -20.89
CA SER A 452 9.08 -14.92 -20.61
C SER A 452 9.26 -14.61 -19.12
N ILE A 453 9.06 -15.58 -18.22
CA ILE A 453 9.11 -15.34 -16.78
C ILE A 453 10.48 -14.82 -16.33
N SER A 454 10.47 -13.71 -15.60
CA SER A 454 11.68 -13.05 -15.11
C SER A 454 11.64 -12.71 -13.62
N SER A 455 10.45 -12.61 -13.03
CA SER A 455 10.27 -12.28 -11.64
C SER A 455 9.17 -13.12 -11.00
N ILE A 456 9.38 -13.52 -9.74
CA ILE A 456 8.34 -14.14 -8.93
C ILE A 456 8.25 -13.50 -7.54
N SER A 457 7.05 -13.47 -6.98
CA SER A 457 6.83 -13.21 -5.54
C SER A 457 6.32 -14.49 -4.91
N ILE A 458 6.89 -14.92 -3.79
CA ILE A 458 6.59 -16.19 -3.12
C ILE A 458 6.56 -15.98 -1.61
N ASP A 459 5.96 -16.91 -0.90
CA ASP A 459 6.09 -17.00 0.55
C ASP A 459 6.79 -18.29 0.99
N THR A 460 6.93 -18.50 2.29
CA THR A 460 7.61 -19.68 2.82
C THR A 460 6.89 -20.99 2.50
N ALA A 461 5.55 -20.98 2.40
CA ALA A 461 4.79 -22.17 2.08
C ALA A 461 4.99 -22.61 0.62
N PHE A 462 5.14 -21.66 -0.30
CA PHE A 462 5.50 -21.96 -1.69
C PHE A 462 6.87 -22.67 -1.77
N ILE A 463 7.86 -22.20 -0.99
CA ILE A 463 9.21 -22.79 -0.94
C ILE A 463 9.15 -24.26 -0.53
N ASP A 464 8.39 -24.57 0.52
CA ASP A 464 8.22 -25.92 1.03
C ASP A 464 7.52 -26.84 0.01
N ALA A 465 6.53 -26.32 -0.73
CA ALA A 465 5.80 -27.07 -1.76
C ALA A 465 6.61 -27.31 -3.05
N ASN A 466 7.65 -26.51 -3.32
CA ASN A 466 8.40 -26.50 -4.59
C ASN A 466 9.86 -26.92 -4.42
N ASP A 467 10.08 -28.00 -3.65
CA ASP A 467 11.39 -28.63 -3.47
C ASP A 467 12.51 -27.62 -3.13
N ASN A 468 12.22 -26.64 -2.25
CA ASN A 468 13.19 -25.62 -1.85
C ASN A 468 13.75 -24.77 -3.01
N LEU A 469 12.91 -24.50 -4.01
CA LEU A 469 13.25 -23.69 -5.18
C LEU A 469 14.32 -24.30 -6.11
N MET A 470 14.64 -25.59 -5.94
CA MET A 470 15.65 -26.28 -6.77
C MET A 470 15.25 -26.36 -8.26
N ASN A 471 13.95 -26.28 -8.56
CA ASN A 471 13.40 -26.42 -9.90
C ASN A 471 13.00 -25.10 -10.56
N ILE A 472 13.42 -23.95 -10.00
CA ILE A 472 13.08 -22.65 -10.59
C ILE A 472 13.85 -22.43 -11.91
N PRO A 473 13.16 -22.04 -12.99
CA PRO A 473 13.80 -21.68 -14.26
C PRO A 473 14.95 -20.68 -14.12
N SER A 474 15.98 -20.84 -14.96
CA SER A 474 17.12 -19.91 -15.03
C SER A 474 16.75 -18.52 -15.53
N SER A 475 15.60 -18.37 -16.19
CA SER A 475 15.06 -17.08 -16.66
C SER A 475 14.63 -16.16 -15.51
N ILE A 476 14.31 -16.72 -14.33
CA ILE A 476 13.92 -15.93 -13.15
C ILE A 476 15.14 -15.24 -12.55
N LYS A 477 15.14 -13.92 -12.64
CA LYS A 477 16.20 -13.03 -12.19
C LYS A 477 15.89 -12.41 -10.83
N ASN A 478 14.62 -12.15 -10.55
CA ASN A 478 14.19 -11.52 -9.30
C ASN A 478 13.22 -12.44 -8.55
N ILE A 479 13.43 -12.58 -7.25
CA ILE A 479 12.57 -13.35 -6.35
C ILE A 479 12.29 -12.47 -5.14
N THR A 480 11.02 -12.20 -4.87
CA THR A 480 10.58 -11.55 -3.63
C THR A 480 10.00 -12.61 -2.72
N ILE A 481 10.55 -12.76 -1.52
CA ILE A 481 10.06 -13.69 -0.51
C ILE A 481 9.40 -12.89 0.60
N THR A 482 8.11 -13.08 0.81
CA THR A 482 7.36 -12.40 1.87
C THR A 482 6.90 -13.38 2.94
N ASN A 483 6.90 -12.92 4.18
CA ASN A 483 6.27 -13.54 5.34
C ASN A 483 5.71 -12.40 6.23
N GLU A 484 4.89 -12.73 7.22
CA GLU A 484 4.37 -11.81 8.24
C GLU A 484 5.45 -10.95 8.90
N GLN A 485 6.67 -11.48 9.02
CA GLN A 485 7.76 -10.82 9.77
C GLN A 485 8.82 -10.15 8.89
N PHE A 486 8.94 -10.53 7.61
CA PHE A 486 10.04 -10.06 6.77
C PHE A 486 9.69 -10.06 5.29
N THR A 487 10.42 -9.23 4.54
CA THR A 487 10.48 -9.29 3.08
C THR A 487 11.94 -9.39 2.66
N PHE A 488 12.27 -10.44 1.92
CA PHE A 488 13.56 -10.58 1.24
C PHE A 488 13.37 -10.30 -0.24
N ASN A 489 14.19 -9.39 -0.77
CA ASN A 489 14.39 -9.21 -2.19
C ASN A 489 15.64 -10.00 -2.56
N ILE A 490 15.55 -10.80 -3.63
CA ILE A 490 16.63 -11.65 -4.09
C ILE A 490 16.83 -11.39 -5.57
N ARG A 491 18.09 -11.23 -5.97
CA ARG A 491 18.50 -11.14 -7.36
C ARG A 491 19.46 -12.25 -7.71
N ARG A 492 19.17 -12.97 -8.78
CA ARG A 492 20.08 -13.96 -9.35
C ARG A 492 21.26 -13.27 -10.01
N LEU A 493 22.47 -13.59 -9.59
CA LEU A 493 23.71 -13.09 -10.19
C LEU A 493 24.14 -14.00 -11.35
N ASP A 494 24.03 -15.31 -11.15
CA ASP A 494 24.30 -16.33 -12.17
C ASP A 494 23.51 -17.63 -11.86
N GLN A 495 23.90 -18.76 -12.46
CA GLN A 495 23.21 -20.04 -12.24
C GLN A 495 23.30 -20.54 -10.79
N GLN A 496 24.35 -20.19 -10.04
CA GLN A 496 24.68 -20.71 -8.72
C GLN A 496 24.48 -19.69 -7.62
N PHE A 497 24.73 -18.40 -7.86
CA PHE A 497 24.77 -17.36 -6.85
C PHE A 497 23.62 -16.38 -6.95
N ILE A 498 23.14 -15.97 -5.78
CA ILE A 498 22.12 -14.94 -5.62
C ILE A 498 22.63 -13.86 -4.65
N LEU A 499 22.20 -12.63 -4.90
CA LEU A 499 22.31 -11.50 -3.99
C LEU A 499 20.97 -11.36 -3.26
N LEU A 500 21.01 -11.46 -1.94
CA LEU A 500 19.84 -11.34 -1.07
C LEU A 500 19.95 -10.06 -0.26
N PHE A 501 18.83 -9.34 -0.15
CA PHE A 501 18.65 -8.21 0.74
C PHE A 501 17.29 -8.32 1.42
N GLY A 502 17.27 -8.36 2.75
CA GLY A 502 16.05 -8.37 3.54
C GLY A 502 16.07 -7.28 4.59
N ASN A 503 14.91 -6.71 4.82
CA ASN A 503 14.68 -5.80 5.93
C ASN A 503 13.55 -6.38 6.78
N ASN A 504 13.76 -6.48 8.10
CA ASN A 504 12.69 -6.75 9.06
C ASN A 504 12.70 -5.69 10.16
N LEU A 505 11.76 -5.77 11.10
CA LEU A 505 11.62 -4.77 12.17
C LEU A 505 12.87 -4.59 13.05
N LEU A 506 13.79 -5.55 13.06
CA LEU A 506 14.94 -5.56 13.98
C LEU A 506 16.29 -5.50 13.27
N ASN A 507 16.39 -6.04 12.05
CA ASN A 507 17.65 -6.37 11.39
C ASN A 507 17.57 -6.10 9.88
N ILE A 508 18.67 -5.55 9.36
CA ILE A 508 18.98 -5.58 7.93
C ILE A 508 19.86 -6.80 7.66
N ASN A 509 19.43 -7.62 6.71
CA ASN A 509 20.16 -8.79 6.27
C ASN A 509 20.58 -8.60 4.82
N SER A 510 21.83 -8.91 4.52
CA SER A 510 22.28 -9.02 3.15
C SER A 510 23.34 -10.10 3.03
N ALA A 511 23.31 -10.82 1.91
CA ALA A 511 24.23 -11.90 1.64
C ALA A 511 24.37 -12.16 0.14
N ILE A 512 25.57 -12.60 -0.27
CA ILE A 512 25.73 -13.38 -1.49
C ILE A 512 25.81 -14.84 -1.07
N LEU A 513 24.93 -15.66 -1.62
CA LEU A 513 24.84 -17.08 -1.27
C LEU A 513 24.63 -17.95 -2.50
N ASN A 514 25.06 -19.19 -2.40
CA ASN A 514 24.65 -20.21 -3.36
C ASN A 514 23.14 -20.45 -3.22
N ILE A 515 22.41 -20.54 -4.33
CA ILE A 515 20.94 -20.70 -4.34
C ILE A 515 20.49 -21.91 -3.52
N ASN A 516 21.27 -22.99 -3.50
CA ASN A 516 20.98 -24.20 -2.72
C ASN A 516 21.06 -23.97 -1.20
N CYS A 517 21.70 -22.88 -0.76
CA CYS A 517 21.77 -22.49 0.65
C CYS A 517 20.59 -21.60 1.09
N LEU A 518 19.75 -21.13 0.16
CA LEU A 518 18.70 -20.15 0.43
C LEU A 518 17.71 -20.65 1.49
N THR A 519 17.19 -21.86 1.35
CA THR A 519 16.25 -22.43 2.35
C THR A 519 16.88 -22.51 3.74
N ASN A 520 18.11 -22.99 3.85
CA ASN A 520 18.79 -23.08 5.14
C ASN A 520 19.06 -21.70 5.74
N TYR A 521 19.30 -20.69 4.90
CA TYR A 521 19.40 -19.30 5.32
C TYR A 521 18.06 -18.79 5.86
N LEU A 522 16.95 -18.97 5.13
CA LEU A 522 15.61 -18.53 5.55
C LEU A 522 15.13 -19.23 6.84
N LYS A 523 15.39 -20.53 6.99
CA LYS A 523 15.03 -21.30 8.20
C LYS A 523 15.68 -20.77 9.48
N LYS A 524 16.78 -20.01 9.40
CA LYS A 524 17.41 -19.36 10.56
C LYS A 524 16.62 -18.13 11.04
N TYR A 525 15.77 -17.55 10.21
CA TYR A 525 14.96 -16.36 10.53
C TYR A 525 13.52 -16.69 10.91
N ASN A 526 13.03 -17.88 10.57
CA ASN A 526 11.73 -18.38 11.03
C ASN A 526 11.77 -18.94 12.47
N LYS A 527 12.95 -18.97 13.11
CA LYS A 527 13.13 -19.36 14.51
C LYS A 527 13.35 -18.11 15.35
#